data_AF-A0A925EJX3-F1
#
_entry.id   AF-A0A925EJX3-F1
#
_cell.length_a   1.000
_cell.length_b   1.000
_cell.length_c   1.000
_cell.angle_alpha   90.00
_cell.angle_beta   90.00
_cell.angle_gamma   90.00
#
_symmetry.space_group_name_H-M   'P 1'
#
loop_
_entity.id
_entity.type
_entity.pdbx_description
1 polymer ?
#
loop_
_entity_poly.entity_id
_entity_poly.type
_entity_poly.pdbx_seq_one_letter_code
_entity_poly.pdbx_strand_id
1 'polypeptide(L)'
;MNLYQWVAWLHVLFAFLFFFVHGVSMATAVFLPREKDVKRLSMLLDLPSITIIPMAISLLGLLVTSIYMGASAGWWKTGWWGLSVVLFFAMIAWMTWYGRTYYSPIRKELGLHYMTGMGNHNAPDENKVVNMDEVEKLIAKTNPRLMIWVGLGVTAILLFLMRFKPF
;
A
#
# COMPACT_ATOMS: atom_id res chain seq x y z
N MET A 1 -7.12 -29.77 15.47
CA MET A 1 -6.62 -28.69 14.58
C MET A 1 -5.15 -28.94 14.29
N ASN A 2 -4.75 -28.92 13.03
CA ASN A 2 -3.33 -29.05 12.62
C ASN A 2 -2.68 -27.66 12.58
N LEU A 3 -1.36 -27.58 12.73
CA LEU A 3 -0.55 -26.35 12.60
C LEU A 3 -0.87 -25.60 11.30
N TYR A 4 -1.09 -26.31 10.20
CA TYR A 4 -1.53 -25.73 8.93
C TYR A 4 -2.81 -24.87 9.04
N GLN A 5 -3.82 -25.34 9.81
CA GLN A 5 -5.08 -24.62 9.99
C GLN A 5 -4.89 -23.34 10.82
N TRP A 6 -4.00 -23.39 11.82
CA TRP A 6 -3.62 -22.20 12.59
C TRP A 6 -2.88 -21.17 11.73
N VAL A 7 -1.97 -21.62 10.88
CA VAL A 7 -1.25 -20.71 9.97
C VAL A 7 -2.19 -20.10 8.93
N ALA A 8 -3.14 -20.87 8.39
CA ALA A 8 -4.16 -20.35 7.48
C ALA A 8 -5.04 -19.29 8.17
N TRP A 9 -5.44 -19.53 9.42
CA TRP A 9 -6.18 -18.55 10.22
C TRP A 9 -5.36 -17.27 10.46
N LEU A 10 -4.07 -17.41 10.82
CA LEU A 10 -3.16 -16.26 10.98
C LEU A 10 -2.98 -15.49 9.67
N HIS A 11 -2.88 -16.18 8.53
CA HIS A 11 -2.79 -15.55 7.22
C HIS A 11 -4.01 -14.66 6.95
N VAL A 12 -5.21 -15.17 7.22
CA VAL A 12 -6.45 -14.40 7.09
C VAL A 12 -6.47 -13.22 8.07
N LEU A 13 -6.09 -13.42 9.33
CA LEU A 13 -5.98 -12.34 10.32
C LEU A 13 -5.05 -11.23 9.84
N PHE A 14 -3.84 -11.56 9.39
CA PHE A 14 -2.90 -10.58 8.85
C PHE A 14 -3.40 -9.90 7.58
N ALA A 15 -4.21 -10.58 6.76
CA ALA A 15 -4.88 -9.95 5.61
C ALA A 15 -5.84 -8.85 6.08
N PHE A 16 -6.69 -9.15 7.07
CA PHE A 16 -7.61 -8.16 7.63
C PHE A 16 -6.87 -7.00 8.30
N LEU A 17 -5.84 -7.28 9.10
CA LEU A 17 -5.02 -6.24 9.72
C LEU A 17 -4.32 -5.36 8.68
N PHE A 18 -3.77 -5.98 7.63
CA PHE A 18 -3.16 -5.25 6.52
C PHE A 18 -4.18 -4.32 5.84
N PHE A 19 -5.35 -4.82 5.44
CA PHE A 19 -6.36 -3.98 4.79
C PHE A 19 -6.92 -2.89 5.71
N PHE A 20 -7.08 -3.18 7.00
CA PHE A 20 -7.55 -2.22 7.99
C PHE A 20 -6.57 -1.04 8.13
N VAL A 21 -5.28 -1.34 8.27
CA VAL A 21 -4.24 -0.32 8.44
C VAL A 21 -3.94 0.39 7.12
N HIS A 22 -3.83 -0.36 6.02
CA HIS A 22 -3.61 0.18 4.67
C HIS A 22 -4.79 1.04 4.17
N GLY A 23 -6.00 0.78 4.68
CA GLY A 23 -7.21 1.55 4.39
C GLY A 23 -7.08 3.04 4.72
N VAL A 24 -6.21 3.42 5.67
CA VAL A 24 -5.90 4.82 5.98
C VAL A 24 -5.29 5.53 4.78
N SER A 25 -4.33 4.89 4.09
CA SER A 25 -3.73 5.43 2.85
C SER A 25 -4.77 5.63 1.75
N MET A 26 -5.72 4.71 1.64
CA MET A 26 -6.82 4.81 0.67
C MET A 26 -7.79 5.94 1.03
N ALA A 27 -8.11 6.13 2.31
CA ALA A 27 -8.91 7.25 2.77
C ALA A 27 -8.21 8.58 2.45
N THR A 28 -6.92 8.71 2.76
CA THR A 28 -6.12 9.89 2.39
C THR A 28 -6.19 10.15 0.89
N ALA A 29 -5.96 9.14 0.04
CA ALA A 29 -6.05 9.29 -1.42
C ALA A 29 -7.41 9.83 -1.89
N VAL A 30 -8.51 9.39 -1.27
CA VAL A 30 -9.87 9.78 -1.63
C VAL A 30 -10.24 11.18 -1.12
N PHE A 31 -9.77 11.57 0.05
CA PHE A 31 -10.09 12.87 0.65
C PHE A 31 -9.15 13.98 0.18
N LEU A 32 -7.90 13.68 -0.18
CA LEU A 32 -6.90 14.67 -0.57
C LEU A 32 -7.38 15.64 -1.66
N PRO A 33 -8.04 15.21 -2.76
CA PRO A 33 -8.50 16.12 -3.80
C PRO A 33 -9.67 17.02 -3.42
N ARG A 34 -10.30 16.77 -2.26
CA ARG A 34 -11.45 17.55 -1.78
C ARG A 34 -11.04 18.65 -0.81
N GLU A 35 -9.81 18.57 -0.28
CA GLU A 35 -9.36 19.46 0.78
C GLU A 35 -8.54 20.62 0.23
N LYS A 36 -8.85 21.83 0.70
CA LYS A 36 -8.20 23.08 0.27
C LYS A 36 -7.42 23.78 1.37
N ASP A 37 -7.60 23.34 2.62
CA ASP A 37 -6.91 23.90 3.76
C ASP A 37 -5.53 23.23 3.93
N VAL A 38 -4.47 24.04 3.99
CA VAL A 38 -3.07 23.57 4.11
C VAL A 38 -2.90 22.65 5.31
N LYS A 39 -3.44 23.05 6.48
CA LYS A 39 -3.28 22.30 7.73
C LYS A 39 -3.95 20.94 7.62
N ARG A 40 -5.14 20.87 7.03
CA ARG A 40 -5.85 19.61 6.79
C ARG A 40 -5.17 18.72 5.76
N LEU A 41 -4.65 19.29 4.67
CA LEU A 41 -3.87 18.55 3.67
C LEU A 41 -2.65 17.89 4.31
N SER A 42 -1.92 18.64 5.14
CA SER A 42 -0.75 18.12 5.83
C SER A 42 -1.12 16.99 6.80
N MET A 43 -2.18 17.17 7.59
CA MET A 43 -2.68 16.12 8.49
C MET A 43 -3.10 14.84 7.73
N LEU A 44 -3.80 14.98 6.60
CA LEU A 44 -4.21 13.86 5.76
C LEU A 44 -3.00 13.10 5.21
N LEU A 45 -1.92 13.80 4.84
CA LEU A 45 -0.70 13.19 4.32
C LEU A 45 0.20 12.61 5.41
N ASP A 46 0.11 13.05 6.65
CA ASP A 46 0.87 12.50 7.78
C ASP A 46 0.22 11.25 8.39
N LEU A 47 -1.10 11.12 8.31
CA LEU A 47 -1.86 9.96 8.79
C LEU A 47 -1.32 8.61 8.26
N PRO A 48 -1.02 8.44 6.96
CA PRO A 48 -0.40 7.21 6.47
C PRO A 48 0.97 6.92 7.11
N SER A 49 1.75 7.94 7.46
CA SER A 49 3.11 7.77 7.98
C SER A 49 3.12 7.02 9.33
N ILE A 50 2.13 7.25 10.20
CA ILE A 50 2.00 6.51 11.46
C ILE A 50 1.54 5.06 11.26
N THR A 51 0.91 4.75 10.12
CA THR A 51 0.42 3.40 9.81
C THR A 51 1.45 2.50 9.13
N ILE A 52 2.61 3.04 8.75
CA ILE A 52 3.66 2.30 8.02
C ILE A 52 4.13 1.07 8.80
N ILE A 53 4.44 1.22 10.09
CA ILE A 53 4.94 0.12 10.93
C ILE A 53 3.90 -1.01 11.05
N PRO A 54 2.65 -0.77 11.51
CA PRO A 54 1.66 -1.84 11.62
C PRO A 54 1.30 -2.46 10.25
N MET A 55 1.33 -1.68 9.16
CA MET A 55 1.15 -2.19 7.81
C MET A 55 2.29 -3.14 7.43
N ALA A 56 3.54 -2.76 7.69
CA ALA A 56 4.71 -3.58 7.42
C ALA A 56 4.72 -4.89 8.22
N ILE A 57 4.36 -4.83 9.50
CA ILE A 57 4.22 -6.04 10.34
C ILE A 57 3.15 -6.98 9.78
N SER A 58 1.99 -6.44 9.40
CA SER A 58 0.90 -7.24 8.83
C SER A 58 1.28 -7.85 7.48
N LEU A 59 1.97 -7.08 6.63
CA LEU A 59 2.47 -7.56 5.34
C LEU A 59 3.54 -8.65 5.49
N LEU A 60 4.45 -8.50 6.44
CA LEU A 60 5.44 -9.53 6.77
C LEU A 60 4.76 -10.80 7.30
N GLY A 61 3.75 -10.66 8.16
CA GLY A 61 2.93 -11.77 8.64
C GLY A 61 2.27 -12.53 7.49
N LEU A 62 1.69 -11.83 6.51
CA LEU A 62 1.13 -12.42 5.29
C LEU A 62 2.18 -13.21 4.49
N LEU A 63 3.36 -12.63 4.30
CA LEU A 63 4.43 -13.26 3.53
C LEU A 63 4.95 -14.53 4.21
N VAL A 64 5.26 -14.46 5.51
CA VAL A 64 5.78 -15.59 6.29
C VAL A 64 4.77 -16.74 6.32
N THR A 65 3.50 -16.44 6.59
CA THR A 65 2.44 -17.46 6.61
C THR A 65 2.19 -18.06 5.23
N SER A 66 2.25 -17.25 4.17
CA SER A 66 2.14 -17.73 2.77
C SER A 66 3.28 -18.67 2.39
N ILE A 67 4.53 -18.32 2.70
CA ILE A 67 5.71 -19.15 2.43
C ILE A 67 5.62 -20.47 3.19
N TYR A 68 5.23 -20.43 4.47
CA TYR A 68 5.06 -21.65 5.27
C TYR A 68 3.99 -22.59 4.68
N MET A 69 2.83 -22.06 4.29
CA MET A 69 1.78 -22.86 3.66
C MET A 69 2.22 -23.41 2.29
N GLY A 70 2.95 -22.62 1.50
CA GLY A 70 3.52 -23.05 0.23
C GLY A 70 4.53 -24.19 0.39
N ALA A 71 5.38 -24.12 1.41
CA ALA A 71 6.35 -25.17 1.72
C ALA A 71 5.69 -26.45 2.23
N SER A 72 4.76 -26.34 3.19
CA SER A 72 4.08 -27.51 3.78
C SER A 72 3.17 -28.25 2.79
N ALA A 73 2.58 -27.54 1.83
CA ALA A 73 1.68 -28.13 0.84
C ALA A 73 2.31 -28.37 -0.54
N GLY A 74 3.61 -28.10 -0.70
CA GLY A 74 4.37 -28.39 -1.93
C GLY A 74 3.98 -27.54 -3.15
N TRP A 75 3.50 -26.31 -2.95
CA TRP A 75 2.95 -25.47 -4.03
C TRP A 75 3.99 -24.87 -4.99
N TRP A 76 5.28 -25.08 -4.73
CA TRP A 76 6.38 -24.56 -5.53
C TRP A 76 6.34 -24.96 -7.02
N LYS A 77 5.68 -26.08 -7.34
CA LYS A 77 5.51 -26.56 -8.72
C LYS A 77 4.19 -26.15 -9.37
N THR A 78 3.30 -25.48 -8.63
CA THR A 78 1.99 -25.04 -9.14
C THR A 78 2.08 -23.64 -9.72
N GLY A 79 1.51 -23.44 -10.91
CA GLY A 79 1.63 -22.16 -11.60
C GLY A 79 0.86 -21.05 -10.89
N TRP A 80 -0.28 -21.35 -10.26
CA TRP A 80 -1.09 -20.36 -9.55
C TRP A 80 -0.33 -19.70 -8.39
N TRP A 81 0.54 -20.45 -7.69
CA TRP A 81 1.33 -19.93 -6.57
C TRP A 81 2.40 -18.95 -7.09
N GLY A 82 3.14 -19.33 -8.13
CA GLY A 82 4.13 -18.46 -8.77
C GLY A 82 3.49 -17.17 -9.31
N LEU A 83 2.35 -17.28 -9.98
CA LEU A 83 1.62 -16.11 -10.48
C LEU A 83 1.18 -15.18 -9.34
N SER A 84 0.70 -15.74 -8.22
CA SER A 84 0.28 -14.96 -7.05
C SER A 84 1.46 -14.18 -6.45
N VAL A 85 2.63 -14.80 -6.33
CA VAL A 85 3.85 -14.15 -5.84
C VAL A 85 4.30 -13.03 -6.77
N VAL A 86 4.31 -13.28 -8.09
CA VAL A 86 4.67 -12.25 -9.08
C VAL A 86 3.70 -11.06 -9.02
N LEU A 87 2.39 -11.32 -8.99
CA LEU A 87 1.38 -10.26 -8.90
C LEU A 87 1.51 -9.45 -7.60
N PHE A 88 1.80 -10.11 -6.49
CA PHE A 88 2.03 -9.45 -5.21
C PHE A 88 3.21 -8.49 -5.24
N PHE A 89 4.38 -8.94 -5.70
CA PHE A 89 5.56 -8.08 -5.81
C PHE A 89 5.40 -6.99 -6.87
N ALA A 90 4.77 -7.29 -8.01
CA ALA A 90 4.44 -6.30 -9.03
C ALA A 90 3.54 -5.19 -8.46
N MET A 91 2.56 -5.55 -7.65
CA MET A 91 1.67 -4.58 -6.98
C MET A 91 2.43 -3.71 -5.98
N ILE A 92 3.28 -4.30 -5.13
CA ILE A 92 4.11 -3.53 -4.19
C ILE A 92 5.00 -2.54 -4.94
N ALA A 93 5.66 -2.98 -6.01
CA ALA A 93 6.52 -2.14 -6.83
C ALA A 93 5.72 -0.99 -7.47
N TRP A 94 4.58 -1.31 -8.08
CA TRP A 94 3.68 -0.32 -8.68
C TRP A 94 3.19 0.72 -7.68
N MET A 95 2.69 0.29 -6.50
CA MET A 95 2.19 1.19 -5.47
C MET A 95 3.29 2.07 -4.88
N THR A 96 4.49 1.51 -4.69
CA THR A 96 5.65 2.27 -4.23
C THR A 96 6.06 3.33 -5.25
N TRP A 97 6.10 2.96 -6.54
CA TRP A 97 6.36 3.89 -7.63
C TRP A 97 5.31 4.99 -7.69
N TYR A 98 4.03 4.63 -7.68
CA TYR A 98 2.91 5.57 -7.74
C TYR A 98 2.93 6.56 -6.56
N GLY A 99 3.14 6.06 -5.34
CA GLY A 99 3.30 6.86 -4.14
C GLY A 99 4.40 7.91 -4.29
N ARG A 100 5.56 7.50 -4.81
CA ARG A 100 6.71 8.39 -5.03
C ARG A 100 6.47 9.41 -6.12
N THR A 101 5.88 9.01 -7.25
CA THR A 101 5.69 9.89 -8.41
C THR A 101 4.64 10.97 -8.15
N TYR A 102 3.55 10.63 -7.45
CA TYR A 102 2.41 11.53 -7.31
C TYR A 102 2.29 12.17 -5.92
N TYR A 103 2.64 11.48 -4.83
CA TYR A 103 2.47 12.04 -3.46
C TYR A 103 3.73 12.68 -2.89
N SER A 104 4.94 12.22 -3.24
CA SER A 104 6.18 12.88 -2.77
C SER A 104 6.28 14.35 -3.19
N PRO A 105 5.90 14.76 -4.42
CA PRO A 105 5.90 16.17 -4.80
C PRO A 105 4.92 17.00 -3.95
N ILE A 106 3.74 16.48 -3.67
CA ILE A 106 2.73 17.17 -2.83
C ILE A 106 3.28 17.38 -1.42
N ARG A 107 3.87 16.32 -0.82
CA ARG A 107 4.52 16.39 0.49
C ARG A 107 5.68 17.40 0.51
N LYS A 108 6.48 17.43 -0.56
CA LYS A 108 7.57 18.40 -0.73
C LYS A 108 7.05 19.84 -0.76
N GLU A 109 5.95 20.11 -1.43
CA GLU A 109 5.35 21.46 -1.49
C GLU A 109 4.71 21.91 -0.17
N LEU A 110 4.28 20.97 0.66
CA LEU A 110 3.75 21.22 2.00
C LEU A 110 4.82 21.24 3.10
N GLY A 111 6.12 21.12 2.75
CA GLY A 111 7.21 21.09 3.73
C GLY A 111 7.25 19.82 4.60
N LEU A 112 6.55 18.74 4.20
CA LEU A 112 6.49 17.47 4.93
C LEU A 112 7.63 16.52 4.57
N HIS A 113 7.77 15.43 5.32
CA HIS A 113 8.66 14.32 4.95
C HIS A 113 8.32 13.77 3.55
N TYR A 114 9.29 13.78 2.64
CA TYR A 114 9.13 13.32 1.27
C TYR A 114 10.29 12.44 0.82
N MET A 115 10.04 11.56 -0.15
CA MET A 115 11.09 10.72 -0.74
C MET A 115 11.58 11.29 -2.07
N THR A 116 12.90 11.35 -2.26
CA THR A 116 13.55 11.63 -3.55
C THR A 116 14.35 10.40 -4.02
N GLY A 117 14.21 10.03 -5.29
CA GLY A 117 14.90 8.85 -5.84
C GLY A 117 14.56 7.52 -5.14
N MET A 118 15.48 6.55 -5.21
CA MET A 118 15.37 5.29 -4.47
C MET A 118 16.06 5.40 -3.11
N GLY A 119 15.30 5.76 -2.08
CA GLY A 119 15.71 5.58 -0.68
C GLY A 119 16.05 6.85 0.10
N ASN A 120 16.16 8.02 -0.54
CA ASN A 120 16.44 9.26 0.20
C ASN A 120 15.15 9.78 0.84
N HIS A 121 15.13 9.73 2.17
CA HIS A 121 14.09 10.33 3.00
C HIS A 121 14.55 11.73 3.37
N ASN A 122 13.87 12.74 2.85
CA ASN A 122 14.21 14.13 3.14
C ASN A 122 13.48 14.57 4.41
N ALA A 123 14.17 15.38 5.21
CA ALA A 123 13.59 16.01 6.39
C ALA A 123 12.49 17.02 5.97
N PRO A 124 11.51 17.28 6.85
CA PRO A 124 10.55 18.35 6.64
C PRO A 124 11.26 19.71 6.59
N ASP A 125 10.70 20.62 5.80
CA ASP A 125 11.16 22.00 5.69
C ASP A 125 10.09 22.91 6.28
N GLU A 126 10.20 23.19 7.57
CA GLU A 126 9.23 23.97 8.35
C GLU A 126 9.11 25.42 7.88
N ASN A 127 10.12 25.94 7.17
CA ASN A 127 10.16 27.32 6.69
C ASN A 127 9.68 27.47 5.25
N LYS A 128 9.22 26.38 4.61
CA LYS A 128 8.79 26.41 3.22
C LYS A 128 7.52 27.24 3.05
N VAL A 129 7.59 28.25 2.18
CA VAL A 129 6.41 29.01 1.75
C VAL A 129 5.54 28.11 0.87
N VAL A 130 4.34 27.79 1.37
CA VAL A 130 3.41 26.90 0.68
C VAL A 130 2.73 27.64 -0.48
N ASN A 131 2.95 27.17 -1.70
CA ASN A 131 2.24 27.64 -2.88
C ASN A 131 1.02 26.75 -3.17
N MET A 132 -0.16 27.21 -2.77
CA MET A 132 -1.40 26.42 -2.91
C MET A 132 -1.79 26.14 -4.36
N ASP A 133 -1.50 27.06 -5.29
CA ASP A 133 -1.78 26.83 -6.72
C ASP A 133 -0.94 25.68 -7.28
N GLU A 134 0.28 25.51 -6.78
CA GLU A 134 1.15 24.39 -7.17
C GLU A 134 0.70 23.08 -6.52
N VAL A 135 0.32 23.12 -5.23
CA VAL A 135 -0.22 21.96 -4.51
C VAL A 135 -1.48 21.43 -5.20
N GLU A 136 -2.43 22.29 -5.57
CA GLU A 136 -3.65 21.90 -6.28
C GLU A 136 -3.33 21.27 -7.66
N LYS A 137 -2.38 21.82 -8.41
CA LYS A 137 -1.91 21.24 -9.68
C LYS A 137 -1.30 19.85 -9.50
N LEU A 138 -0.58 19.61 -8.41
CA LEU A 138 -0.01 18.30 -8.10
C LEU A 138 -1.08 17.29 -7.66
N ILE A 139 -2.02 17.73 -6.81
CA ILE A 139 -3.16 16.91 -6.39
C ILE A 139 -4.02 16.51 -7.59
N ALA A 140 -4.24 17.40 -8.55
CA ALA A 140 -5.00 17.12 -9.77
C ALA A 140 -4.37 16.02 -10.65
N LYS A 141 -3.07 15.72 -10.49
CA LYS A 141 -2.40 14.60 -11.18
C LYS A 141 -2.64 13.25 -10.50
N THR A 142 -3.13 13.25 -9.26
CA THR A 142 -3.49 12.00 -8.56
C THR A 142 -4.78 11.41 -9.14
N ASN A 143 -4.89 10.09 -9.11
CA ASN A 143 -6.09 9.37 -9.57
C ASN A 143 -6.51 8.34 -8.53
N PRO A 144 -7.32 8.74 -7.54
CA PRO A 144 -7.77 7.85 -6.46
C PRO A 144 -8.62 6.69 -6.98
N ARG A 145 -9.40 6.91 -8.05
CA ARG A 145 -10.22 5.85 -8.67
C ARG A 145 -9.35 4.75 -9.27
N LEU A 146 -8.27 5.12 -9.95
CA LEU A 146 -7.30 4.16 -10.47
C LEU A 146 -6.70 3.32 -9.35
N MET A 147 -6.27 3.95 -8.24
CA MET A 147 -5.75 3.21 -7.08
C MET A 147 -6.76 2.20 -6.52
N ILE A 148 -8.03 2.62 -6.37
CA ILE A 148 -9.11 1.74 -5.90
C ILE A 148 -9.29 0.55 -6.84
N TRP A 149 -9.46 0.80 -8.15
CA TRP A 149 -9.75 -0.26 -9.11
C TRP A 149 -8.59 -1.22 -9.31
N VAL A 150 -7.35 -0.71 -9.36
CA VAL A 150 -6.15 -1.55 -9.47
C VAL A 150 -5.97 -2.39 -8.21
N GLY A 151 -6.11 -1.78 -7.02
CA GLY A 151 -6.00 -2.47 -5.74
C GLY A 151 -7.05 -3.57 -5.58
N LEU A 152 -8.33 -3.25 -5.82
CA LEU A 152 -9.42 -4.23 -5.77
C LEU A 152 -9.28 -5.32 -6.82
N GLY A 153 -8.94 -4.95 -8.06
CA GLY A 153 -8.80 -5.89 -9.17
C GLY A 153 -7.72 -6.93 -8.91
N VAL A 154 -6.52 -6.51 -8.51
CA VAL A 154 -5.44 -7.46 -8.19
C VAL A 154 -5.76 -8.27 -6.94
N THR A 155 -6.38 -7.67 -5.92
CA THR A 155 -6.83 -8.42 -4.73
C THR A 155 -7.83 -9.50 -5.09
N ALA A 156 -8.80 -9.21 -5.95
CA ALA A 156 -9.78 -10.20 -6.42
C ALA A 156 -9.10 -11.34 -7.20
N ILE A 157 -8.12 -11.03 -8.04
CA ILE A 157 -7.33 -12.05 -8.76
C ILE A 157 -6.55 -12.92 -7.77
N LEU A 158 -5.88 -12.33 -6.77
CA LEU A 158 -5.16 -13.09 -5.74
C LEU A 158 -6.10 -14.01 -4.96
N LEU A 159 -7.26 -13.52 -4.54
CA LEU A 159 -8.28 -14.32 -3.85
C LEU A 159 -8.76 -15.48 -4.74
N PHE A 160 -8.99 -15.23 -6.03
CA PHE A 160 -9.36 -16.26 -6.99
C PHE A 160 -8.28 -17.34 -7.10
N LEU A 161 -7.01 -16.95 -7.27
CA LEU A 161 -5.88 -17.88 -7.35
C LEU A 161 -5.74 -18.72 -6.08
N MET A 162 -5.87 -18.10 -4.91
CA MET A 162 -5.76 -18.80 -3.62
C MET A 162 -6.92 -19.78 -3.39
N ARG A 163 -8.14 -19.42 -3.79
CA ARG A 163 -9.34 -20.24 -3.54
C ARG A 163 -9.48 -21.39 -4.52
N PHE A 164 -9.30 -21.12 -5.81
CA PHE A 164 -9.62 -22.07 -6.88
C PHE A 164 -8.42 -22.83 -7.41
N LYS A 165 -7.19 -22.29 -7.26
CA LYS A 165 -5.93 -22.97 -7.62
C LYS A 165 -5.98 -23.62 -9.03
N PRO A 166 -6.27 -22.84 -10.08
CA PRO A 166 -6.71 -23.38 -11.36
C PRO A 166 -5.66 -24.16 -12.18
N PHE A 167 -4.36 -24.06 -11.86
CA PHE A 167 -3.26 -24.72 -12.57
C PHE A 167 -1.99 -24.85 -11.73
#